data_AF-A0A0H4I422-F1
#
_entry.id   AF-A0A0H4I422-F1
#
_cell.length_a   1.000
_cell.length_b   1.000
_cell.length_c   1.000
_cell.angle_alpha   90.00
_cell.angle_beta   90.00
_cell.angle_gamma   90.00
#
_symmetry.space_group_name_H-M   'P 1'
#
loop_
_entity.id
_entity.type
_entity.pdbx_description
1 polymer ?
#
loop_
_entity_poly.entity_id
_entity_poly.type
_entity_poly.pdbx_seq_one_letter_code
_entity_poly.pdbx_strand_id
1 'polypeptide(L)'
;MSEHLSDSHNTTPLDVAQTCAALYSRVFSRLVTRHYNNSLSETGLRITQFSILNAIKLSPPNSINELADLLGMERTSLQRTVEKLIAKGLLQSQPTGHKRSLGLSLTTKGEEIFQQALLKWEEAHEEFTSLVGEDDWAEMAQKLWRYSGKLKSTL
;
A
#
# COMPACT_ATOMS: atom_id res chain seq x y z
N MET A 1 44.20 -22.60 32.01
CA MET A 1 42.85 -22.54 32.63
C MET A 1 42.46 -21.07 32.65
N SER A 2 41.89 -20.58 31.56
CA SER A 2 40.46 -20.63 31.20
C SER A 2 39.74 -19.44 31.82
N GLU A 3 39.37 -18.48 30.97
CA GLU A 3 38.03 -17.88 30.98
C GLU A 3 37.84 -17.09 29.69
N HIS A 4 37.47 -17.80 28.63
CA HIS A 4 36.69 -17.23 27.53
C HIS A 4 35.23 -17.20 28.01
N LEU A 5 34.76 -16.03 28.45
CA LEU A 5 33.33 -15.75 28.52
C LEU A 5 32.97 -15.00 27.23
N SER A 6 32.67 -15.76 26.18
CA SER A 6 31.89 -15.25 25.06
C SER A 6 30.49 -14.99 25.58
N ASP A 7 30.16 -13.72 25.81
CA ASP A 7 28.84 -13.30 26.22
C ASP A 7 27.88 -13.56 25.03
N SER A 8 27.29 -14.76 24.98
CA SER A 8 26.29 -15.10 23.98
C SER A 8 24.99 -14.43 24.38
N HIS A 9 24.79 -13.18 23.94
CA HIS A 9 23.52 -12.50 24.12
C HIS A 9 22.46 -13.23 23.28
N ASN A 10 21.79 -14.21 23.88
CA ASN A 10 20.69 -14.92 23.23
C ASN A 10 19.51 -13.96 23.10
N THR A 11 19.04 -13.75 21.87
CA THR A 11 17.81 -12.99 21.60
C THR A 11 16.65 -13.60 22.38
N THR A 12 15.97 -12.76 23.16
CA THR A 12 14.80 -13.12 23.94
C THR A 12 13.51 -12.79 23.19
N PRO A 13 12.35 -13.34 23.60
CA PRO A 13 11.05 -12.90 23.07
C PRO A 13 10.79 -11.39 23.26
N LEU A 14 11.36 -10.77 24.31
CA LEU A 14 11.24 -9.34 24.55
C LEU A 14 12.00 -8.52 23.50
N ASP A 15 13.20 -8.96 23.12
CA ASP A 15 13.99 -8.30 22.07
C ASP A 15 13.23 -8.31 20.74
N VAL A 16 12.60 -9.44 20.38
CA VAL A 16 11.75 -9.53 19.19
C VAL A 16 10.56 -8.57 19.29
N ALA A 17 9.90 -8.51 20.44
CA ALA A 17 8.76 -7.61 20.64
C ALA A 17 9.13 -6.12 20.52
N GLN A 18 10.36 -5.74 20.90
CA GLN A 18 10.84 -4.36 20.95
C GLN A 18 11.58 -3.90 19.69
N THR A 19 12.11 -4.82 18.88
CA THR A 19 13.01 -4.45 17.76
C THR A 19 12.63 -5.04 16.41
N CYS A 20 11.70 -6.00 16.33
CA CYS A 20 11.40 -6.69 15.09
C CYS A 20 10.66 -5.78 14.09
N ALA A 21 11.37 -5.36 13.04
CA ALA A 21 10.80 -4.53 11.96
C ALA A 21 9.54 -5.16 11.35
N ALA A 22 9.54 -6.47 11.08
CA ALA A 22 8.39 -7.16 10.50
C ALA A 22 7.14 -7.12 11.41
N LEU A 23 7.33 -7.18 12.73
CA LEU A 23 6.22 -7.07 13.68
C LEU A 23 5.62 -5.67 13.67
N TYR A 24 6.45 -4.63 13.82
CA TYR A 24 6.00 -3.24 13.79
C TYR A 24 5.34 -2.88 12.45
N SER A 25 5.95 -3.26 11.33
CA SER A 25 5.39 -3.03 9.99
C SER A 25 4.00 -3.69 9.84
N ARG A 26 3.84 -4.94 10.29
CA ARG A 26 2.57 -5.66 10.20
C ARG A 26 1.48 -5.03 11.06
N VAL A 27 1.79 -4.67 12.31
CA VAL A 27 0.81 -4.05 13.22
C VAL A 27 0.41 -2.68 12.68
N PHE A 28 1.38 -1.84 12.35
CA PHE A 28 1.12 -0.51 11.81
C PHE A 28 0.33 -0.57 10.50
N SER A 29 0.73 -1.42 9.55
CA SER A 29 0.03 -1.63 8.27
C SER A 29 -1.44 -2.01 8.49
N ARG A 30 -1.75 -2.87 9.46
CA ARG A 30 -3.14 -3.26 9.75
C ARG A 30 -3.96 -2.12 10.34
N LEU A 31 -3.38 -1.37 11.29
CA LEU A 31 -4.07 -0.27 11.96
C LEU A 31 -4.32 0.89 10.99
N VAL A 32 -3.30 1.29 10.23
CA VAL A 32 -3.42 2.35 9.22
C VAL A 32 -4.43 1.92 8.14
N THR A 33 -4.36 0.69 7.64
CA THR A 33 -5.34 0.18 6.65
C THR A 33 -6.77 0.24 7.19
N ARG A 34 -6.97 -0.09 8.47
CA ARG A 34 -8.29 -0.02 9.11
C ARG A 34 -8.78 1.43 9.24
N HIS A 35 -7.90 2.36 9.63
CA HIS A 35 -8.19 3.79 9.71
C HIS A 35 -8.76 4.31 8.38
N TYR A 36 -8.01 4.17 7.28
CA TYR A 36 -8.48 4.64 5.96
C TYR A 36 -9.70 3.87 5.46
N ASN A 37 -9.81 2.57 5.71
CA ASN A 37 -11.00 1.80 5.30
C ASN A 37 -12.27 2.25 6.00
N ASN A 38 -12.18 2.71 7.25
CA ASN A 38 -13.35 3.22 7.97
C ASN A 38 -13.88 4.49 7.30
N SER A 39 -13.00 5.45 7.00
CA SER A 39 -13.40 6.71 6.33
C SER A 39 -13.88 6.48 4.90
N LEU A 40 -13.28 5.53 4.17
CA LEU A 40 -13.69 5.20 2.81
C LEU A 40 -14.98 4.36 2.72
N SER A 41 -15.51 3.87 3.84
CA SER A 41 -16.57 2.85 3.85
C SER A 41 -17.83 3.26 3.08
N GLU A 42 -18.22 4.53 3.14
CA GLU A 42 -19.39 5.08 2.45
C GLU A 42 -19.26 5.06 0.91
N THR A 43 -18.03 5.09 0.40
CA THR A 43 -17.76 5.02 -1.05
C THR A 43 -17.83 3.60 -1.60
N GLY A 44 -17.90 2.60 -0.72
CA GLY A 44 -17.83 1.18 -1.09
C GLY A 44 -16.44 0.72 -1.56
N LEU A 45 -15.41 1.55 -1.37
CA LEU A 45 -14.01 1.22 -1.61
C LEU A 45 -13.26 0.87 -0.32
N ARG A 46 -12.26 0.02 -0.48
CA ARG A 46 -11.16 -0.14 0.49
C ARG A 46 -9.98 0.71 0.06
N ILE A 47 -9.09 1.08 1.00
CA ILE A 47 -7.87 1.84 0.74
C ILE A 47 -7.02 1.19 -0.36
N THR A 48 -6.89 -0.14 -0.37
CA THR A 48 -6.17 -0.86 -1.43
C THR A 48 -6.80 -0.65 -2.81
N GLN A 49 -8.13 -0.61 -2.89
CA GLN A 49 -8.84 -0.35 -4.15
C GLN A 49 -8.67 1.10 -4.58
N PHE A 50 -8.77 2.04 -3.65
CA PHE A 50 -8.46 3.45 -3.88
C PHE A 50 -7.03 3.63 -4.41
N SER A 51 -6.02 3.00 -3.79
CA SER A 51 -4.62 3.06 -4.25
C SER A 51 -4.45 2.52 -5.68
N ILE A 52 -5.18 1.47 -6.06
CA ILE A 52 -5.18 0.94 -7.44
C ILE A 52 -5.76 1.96 -8.41
N LEU A 53 -6.92 2.56 -8.09
CA LEU A 53 -7.53 3.59 -8.93
C LEU A 53 -6.62 4.81 -9.05
N ASN A 54 -6.03 5.27 -7.95
CA ASN A 54 -5.09 6.38 -7.93
C ASN A 54 -3.87 6.11 -8.81
N ALA A 55 -3.26 4.93 -8.69
CA ALA A 55 -2.10 4.55 -9.50
C ALA A 55 -2.44 4.55 -11.00
N ILE A 56 -3.55 3.94 -11.39
CA ILE A 56 -4.00 3.90 -12.80
C ILE A 56 -4.31 5.30 -13.31
N LYS A 57 -4.95 6.15 -12.50
CA LYS A 57 -5.29 7.53 -12.86
C LYS A 57 -4.05 8.41 -13.03
N LEU A 58 -3.06 8.25 -12.15
CA LEU A 58 -1.81 9.01 -12.19
C LEU A 58 -0.95 8.60 -13.39
N SER A 59 -0.75 7.30 -13.58
CA SER A 59 0.04 6.74 -14.67
C SER A 59 -0.40 5.30 -14.93
N PRO A 60 -1.17 5.05 -16.01
CA PRO A 60 -1.62 3.71 -16.34
C PRO A 60 -0.44 2.72 -16.44
N PRO A 61 -0.42 1.63 -15.65
CA PRO A 61 0.69 0.69 -15.66
C PRO A 61 0.71 -0.09 -16.97
N ASN A 62 1.90 -0.47 -17.42
CA ASN A 62 2.02 -1.34 -18.58
C ASN A 62 1.57 -2.76 -18.23
N SER A 63 1.79 -3.25 -17.01
CA SER A 63 1.38 -4.63 -16.66
C SER A 63 0.85 -4.77 -15.24
N ILE A 64 0.17 -5.89 -14.96
CA ILE A 64 -0.20 -6.27 -13.58
C ILE A 64 1.05 -6.40 -12.70
N ASN A 65 2.17 -6.87 -13.25
CA ASN A 65 3.41 -7.01 -12.47
C ASN A 65 3.96 -5.65 -12.05
N GLU A 66 3.96 -4.68 -12.96
CA GLU A 66 4.38 -3.31 -12.66
C GLU A 66 3.49 -2.66 -11.60
N LEU A 67 2.17 -2.85 -11.70
CA LEU A 67 1.24 -2.34 -10.71
C LEU A 67 1.38 -3.05 -9.35
N ALA A 68 1.65 -4.36 -9.35
CA ALA A 68 1.92 -5.14 -8.14
C ALA A 68 3.18 -4.63 -7.43
N ASP A 69 4.25 -4.42 -8.19
CA ASP A 69 5.51 -3.87 -7.72
C ASP A 69 5.36 -2.46 -7.16
N LEU A 70 4.57 -1.61 -7.84
CA LEU A 70 4.31 -0.24 -7.41
C LEU A 70 3.55 -0.19 -6.08
N LEU A 71 2.59 -1.10 -5.89
CA LEU A 71 1.71 -1.11 -4.72
C LEU A 71 2.19 -2.06 -3.60
N GLY A 72 3.30 -2.76 -3.80
CA GLY A 72 3.78 -3.78 -2.85
C GLY A 72 2.78 -4.92 -2.65
N MET A 73 2.06 -5.32 -3.69
CA MET A 73 1.00 -6.33 -3.65
C MET A 73 1.41 -7.61 -4.36
N GLU A 74 0.95 -8.75 -3.85
CA GLU A 74 1.05 -10.02 -4.57
C GLU A 74 0.28 -9.97 -5.90
N ARG A 75 0.94 -10.38 -6.99
CA ARG A 75 0.40 -10.32 -8.37
C ARG A 75 -1.00 -10.92 -8.48
N THR A 76 -1.22 -12.11 -7.91
CA THR A 76 -2.50 -12.82 -8.00
C THR A 76 -3.60 -12.13 -7.20
N SER A 77 -3.26 -11.51 -6.06
CA SER A 77 -4.20 -10.73 -5.25
C SER A 77 -4.58 -9.43 -5.96
N LEU A 78 -3.61 -8.76 -6.58
CA LEU A 78 -3.86 -7.56 -7.37
C LEU A 78 -4.76 -7.87 -8.57
N GLN A 79 -4.44 -8.91 -9.34
CA GLN A 79 -5.24 -9.31 -10.50
C GLN A 79 -6.71 -9.53 -10.12
N ARG A 80 -6.99 -10.32 -9.07
CA ARG A 80 -8.36 -10.52 -8.57
C ARG A 80 -9.03 -9.22 -8.12
N THR A 81 -8.27 -8.27 -7.59
CA THR A 81 -8.82 -6.99 -7.15
C THR A 81 -9.19 -6.11 -8.35
N VAL A 82 -8.34 -6.08 -9.39
CA VAL A 82 -8.63 -5.40 -10.66
C VAL A 82 -9.87 -5.99 -11.33
N GLU A 83 -9.96 -7.32 -11.43
CA GLU A 83 -11.13 -8.01 -12.01
C GLU A 83 -12.42 -7.62 -11.28
N LYS A 84 -12.39 -7.52 -9.95
CA LYS A 84 -13.53 -7.03 -9.15
C LYS A 84 -13.88 -5.57 -9.43
N LEU A 85 -12.89 -4.71 -9.63
CA LEU A 85 -13.11 -3.29 -9.95
C LEU A 85 -13.70 -3.13 -11.36
N ILE A 86 -13.30 -3.97 -12.31
CA ILE A 86 -13.90 -4.04 -13.65
C ILE A 86 -15.36 -4.54 -13.54
N ALA A 87 -15.60 -5.61 -12.79
CA ALA A 87 -16.96 -6.14 -12.58
C ALA A 87 -17.90 -5.13 -11.90
N LYS A 88 -17.37 -4.26 -11.03
CA LYS A 88 -18.11 -3.13 -10.42
C LYS A 88 -18.36 -1.96 -11.40
N GLY A 89 -17.77 -2.01 -12.58
CA GLY A 89 -17.81 -0.96 -13.59
C GLY A 89 -16.98 0.28 -13.24
N LEU A 90 -15.97 0.15 -12.38
CA LEU A 90 -15.09 1.26 -11.97
C LEU A 90 -13.84 1.34 -12.84
N LEU A 91 -13.39 0.21 -13.36
CA LEU A 91 -12.30 0.12 -14.33
C LEU A 91 -12.82 -0.49 -15.63
N GLN A 92 -12.12 -0.17 -16.71
CA GLN A 92 -12.24 -0.85 -17.99
C GLN A 92 -10.84 -1.21 -18.50
N SER A 93 -10.74 -2.32 -19.23
CA SER A 93 -9.52 -2.70 -19.95
C SER A 93 -9.80 -2.56 -21.44
N GLN A 94 -9.02 -1.72 -22.13
CA GLN A 94 -9.07 -1.59 -23.58
C GLN A 94 -7.80 -2.16 -24.20
N PRO A 95 -7.88 -2.86 -25.34
CA PRO A 95 -6.69 -3.29 -26.06
C PRO A 95 -5.87 -2.05 -26.45
N THR A 96 -4.73 -1.85 -25.81
CA THR A 96 -3.75 -0.92 -26.35
C THR A 96 -3.09 -1.60 -27.55
N GLY A 97 -2.92 -0.91 -28.67
CA GLY A 97 -2.19 -1.44 -29.84
C GLY A 97 -0.77 -1.95 -29.53
N HIS A 98 -0.28 -1.72 -28.32
CA HIS A 98 0.90 -2.33 -27.73
C HIS A 98 0.54 -3.63 -27.00
N LYS A 99 1.07 -4.77 -27.47
CA LYS A 99 0.89 -6.12 -26.90
C LYS A 99 1.19 -6.28 -25.41
N ARG A 100 1.80 -5.27 -24.77
CA ARG A 100 2.27 -5.33 -23.38
C ARG A 100 1.53 -4.40 -22.43
N SER A 101 0.65 -3.49 -22.88
CA SER A 101 -0.08 -2.61 -21.96
C SER A 101 -1.40 -3.23 -21.51
N LEU A 102 -1.66 -3.12 -20.21
CA LEU A 102 -2.87 -3.61 -19.55
C LEU A 102 -4.13 -2.84 -19.98
N GLY A 103 -3.93 -1.64 -20.54
CA GLY A 103 -4.98 -0.77 -21.05
C GLY A 103 -6.05 -0.42 -20.02
N LEU A 104 -5.68 -0.40 -18.74
CA LEU A 104 -6.60 -0.03 -17.67
C LEU A 104 -6.82 1.47 -17.68
N SER A 105 -8.10 1.83 -17.57
CA SER A 105 -8.53 3.19 -17.32
C SER A 105 -9.74 3.17 -16.39
N LEU A 106 -9.96 4.28 -15.68
CA LEU A 106 -11.21 4.48 -14.95
C LEU A 106 -12.34 4.70 -15.96
N THR A 107 -13.51 4.15 -15.66
CA THR A 107 -14.75 4.52 -16.37
C THR A 107 -15.27 5.87 -15.85
N THR A 108 -16.31 6.44 -16.45
CA THR A 108 -17.01 7.62 -15.89
C THR A 108 -17.47 7.37 -14.45
N LYS A 109 -18.08 6.22 -14.19
CA LYS A 109 -18.48 5.80 -12.84
C LYS A 109 -17.27 5.65 -11.90
N GLY A 110 -16.16 5.12 -12.42
CA GLY A 110 -14.91 4.99 -11.69
C GLY A 110 -14.35 6.34 -11.26
N GLU A 111 -14.40 7.33 -12.15
CA GLU A 111 -13.98 8.69 -11.88
C GLU A 111 -14.84 9.35 -10.80
N GLU A 112 -16.16 9.25 -10.90
CA GLU A 112 -17.09 9.79 -9.90
C GLU A 112 -16.84 9.21 -8.50
N ILE A 113 -16.70 7.88 -8.40
CA ILE A 113 -16.39 7.20 -7.13
C ILE A 113 -14.98 7.56 -6.64
N PHE A 114 -14.01 7.73 -7.54
CA PHE A 114 -12.66 8.14 -7.16
C PHE A 114 -12.66 9.53 -6.51
N GLN A 115 -13.39 10.50 -7.07
CA GLN A 115 -13.47 11.84 -6.50
C GLN A 115 -14.13 11.84 -5.11
N GLN A 116 -15.20 11.05 -4.91
CA GLN A 116 -15.82 10.88 -3.59
C GLN A 116 -14.85 10.25 -2.58
N ALA A 117 -14.11 9.23 -3.02
CA ALA A 117 -13.11 8.56 -2.21
C ALA A 117 -11.89 9.42 -1.89
N LEU A 118 -11.51 10.34 -2.80
CA LEU A 118 -10.42 11.28 -2.57
C LEU A 118 -10.73 12.21 -1.39
N LEU A 119 -11.94 12.77 -1.34
CA LEU A 119 -12.37 13.61 -0.20
C LEU A 119 -12.32 12.84 1.13
N LYS A 120 -12.81 11.57 1.13
CA LYS A 120 -12.74 10.71 2.32
C LYS A 120 -11.33 10.27 2.68
N TRP A 121 -10.45 10.17 1.69
CA TRP A 121 -9.03 9.91 1.92
C TRP A 121 -8.34 11.14 2.52
N GLU A 122 -8.66 12.36 2.07
CA GLU A 122 -8.15 13.62 2.62
C GLU A 122 -8.52 13.74 4.09
N GLU A 123 -9.81 13.58 4.44
CA GLU A 123 -10.28 13.56 5.83
C GLU A 123 -9.49 12.55 6.69
N ALA A 124 -9.35 11.32 6.20
CA ALA A 124 -8.61 10.27 6.92
C ALA A 124 -7.12 10.58 7.05
N HIS A 125 -6.52 11.22 6.03
CA HIS A 125 -5.11 11.55 6.01
C HIS A 125 -4.80 12.68 6.98
N GLU A 126 -5.63 13.74 7.00
CA GLU A 126 -5.54 14.85 7.94
C GLU A 126 -5.69 14.38 9.39
N GLU A 127 -6.67 13.52 9.67
CA GLU A 127 -6.82 12.91 10.99
C GLU A 127 -5.57 12.10 11.38
N PHE A 128 -5.06 11.30 10.45
CA PHE A 128 -3.87 10.49 10.69
C PHE A 128 -2.63 11.35 10.95
N THR A 129 -2.36 12.37 10.13
CA THR A 129 -1.19 13.25 10.29
C THR A 129 -1.31 14.15 11.51
N SER A 130 -2.52 14.55 11.90
CA SER A 130 -2.76 15.25 13.16
C SER A 130 -2.43 14.38 14.39
N LEU A 131 -2.71 13.07 14.32
CA LEU A 131 -2.40 12.13 15.41
C LEU A 131 -0.90 11.82 15.54
N VAL A 132 -0.18 11.73 14.41
CA VAL A 132 1.23 11.28 14.41
C VAL A 132 2.24 12.41 14.22
N GLY A 133 1.78 13.62 13.88
CA GLY A 133 2.62 14.74 13.46
C GLY A 133 2.87 14.75 11.95
N GLU A 134 2.61 15.87 11.29
CA GLU A 134 2.84 16.05 9.85
C GLU A 134 4.32 15.90 9.47
N ASP A 135 5.21 16.60 10.18
CA ASP A 135 6.65 16.54 9.97
C ASP A 135 7.21 15.14 10.27
N ASP A 136 6.76 14.53 11.36
CA ASP A 136 7.14 13.17 11.77
C ASP A 136 6.71 12.15 10.71
N TRP A 137 5.50 12.29 10.16
CA TRP A 137 5.03 11.43 9.07
C TRP A 137 5.82 11.65 7.79
N ALA A 138 6.11 12.90 7.41
CA ALA A 138 6.89 13.20 6.22
C ALA A 138 8.30 12.59 6.30
N GLU A 139 8.97 12.71 7.44
CA GLU A 139 10.27 12.08 7.68
C GLU A 139 10.16 10.55 7.66
N MET A 140 9.13 9.99 8.30
CA MET A 140 8.89 8.55 8.32
C MET A 140 8.62 8.02 6.90
N ALA A 141 7.80 8.69 6.10
CA ALA A 141 7.49 8.29 4.74
C ALA A 141 8.75 8.24 3.86
N GLN A 142 9.63 9.24 3.99
CA GLN A 142 10.92 9.24 3.29
C GLN A 142 11.80 8.05 3.71
N LYS A 143 11.87 7.76 5.02
CA LYS A 143 12.61 6.60 5.56
C LYS A 143 12.04 5.29 5.05
N LEU A 144 10.71 5.11 5.09
CA LEU A 144 10.01 3.91 4.63
C LEU A 144 10.24 3.67 3.13
N TRP A 145 10.15 4.72 2.31
CA TRP A 145 10.44 4.62 0.87
C TRP A 145 11.87 4.13 0.62
N ARG A 146 12.85 4.75 1.30
CA ARG A 146 14.27 4.37 1.20
C ARG A 146 14.51 2.93 1.65
N TYR A 147 13.93 2.51 2.77
CA TYR A 147 14.12 1.16 3.30
C TYR A 147 13.42 0.10 2.44
N SER A 148 12.25 0.41 1.90
CA SER A 148 11.55 -0.47 0.96
C SER A 148 12.38 -0.72 -0.30
N GLY A 149 13.05 0.31 -0.84
CA GLY A 149 13.99 0.15 -1.96
C GLY A 149 15.17 -0.77 -1.64
N LYS A 150 15.77 -0.62 -0.45
CA LYS A 150 16.85 -1.51 0.02
C LYS A 150 16.38 -2.95 0.17
N LEU A 151 15.21 -3.18 0.79
CA LEU A 151 14.65 -4.53 0.95
C LEU A 151 14.31 -5.16 -0.40
N LYS A 152 13.70 -4.40 -1.32
CA LYS A 152 13.39 -4.89 -2.67
C LYS A 152 14.65 -5.34 -3.43
N SER A 153 15.80 -4.70 -3.21
CA SER A 153 17.06 -5.14 -3.84
C SER A 153 17.60 -6.48 -3.34
N THR A 154 17.02 -7.04 -2.28
CA THR A 154 17.43 -8.32 -1.67
C THR A 154 16.48 -9.49 -1.96
N LEU A 155 15.36 -9.24 -2.65
CA LEU A 155 14.34 -10.22 -3.02
C LEU A 155 14.41 -10.51 -4.53
#